data_AF-A0A1G3TRT4-F1
#
_entry.id   AF-A0A1G3TRT4-F1
#
_cell.length_a   1.000
_cell.length_b   1.000
_cell.length_c   1.000
_cell.angle_alpha   90.00
_cell.angle_beta   90.00
_cell.angle_gamma   90.00
#
_symmetry.space_group_name_H-M   'P 1'
#
loop_
_entity.id
_entity.type
_entity.pdbx_description
1 polymer ?
#
loop_
_entity_poly.entity_id
_entity_poly.type
_entity_poly.pdbx_seq_one_letter_code
_entity_poly.pdbx_strand_id
1 'polypeptide(L)'
;MFDIDLLLAFVFMSLLFLRQISILKQPNKINYIPLIVGIGIISALLHFIIQPEDANMLLVLKESFIPILVSLLLYIVMNVLHQTMQTEQSRMEQEFIRELGQQIDELKESGSELERKILLNQNQDHQTQEEGRERFRHDIKILDAILANQNRFLEKFEQLEGLHIDVAKSFEKFTEVQLPSLDSVVHKHIDILRVTEQDHFNKVKSILEKSIDNKVSMAEEIEELKGNLQTISNISQTIAKTIVRYTLEQLGEVVKPFEREILSLKSHAEGVNTSLYESENRLATIREQSELLMKQMILSSKKMSELQTQNSSLYDVYSTMRDLMKDIEIIKSEYVKSQSQLSMIIKDFKDAKDDEIDSIKEQMESLIVILTTKVDRSLERLHEHYHIANEDISQSVKFLSKQAQLKNSYSELDS
;
A
#
# COMPACT_ATOMS: atom_id res chain seq x y z
N MET A 1 -68.81 48.81 43.66
CA MET A 1 -67.96 47.65 44.08
C MET A 1 -68.43 46.52 43.19
N PHE A 2 -67.56 45.90 42.41
CA PHE A 2 -68.00 44.96 41.37
C PHE A 2 -68.83 43.83 41.98
N ASP A 3 -69.98 43.57 41.36
CA ASP A 3 -70.83 42.46 41.75
C ASP A 3 -70.13 41.12 41.50
N ILE A 4 -70.54 40.10 42.25
CA ILE A 4 -69.87 38.79 42.34
C ILE A 4 -69.81 38.09 40.96
N ASP A 5 -70.80 38.36 40.10
CA ASP A 5 -70.90 37.87 38.72
C ASP A 5 -69.77 38.39 37.81
N LEU A 6 -69.44 39.69 37.90
CA LEU A 6 -68.32 40.31 37.19
C LEU A 6 -66.98 39.77 37.67
N LEU A 7 -66.83 39.59 38.99
CA LEU A 7 -65.60 39.04 39.58
C LEU A 7 -65.37 37.60 39.12
N LEU A 8 -66.43 36.78 39.10
CA LEU A 8 -66.36 35.41 38.59
C LEU A 8 -65.96 35.37 37.11
N ALA A 9 -66.53 36.26 36.28
CA ALA A 9 -66.18 36.36 34.87
C ALA A 9 -64.71 36.77 34.66
N PHE A 10 -64.18 37.71 35.45
CA PHE A 10 -62.76 38.07 35.40
C PHE A 10 -61.85 36.91 35.80
N VAL A 11 -62.21 36.12 36.82
CA VAL A 11 -61.43 34.93 37.20
C VAL A 11 -61.41 33.90 36.06
N PHE A 12 -62.54 33.64 35.40
CA PHE A 12 -62.58 32.74 34.23
C PHE A 12 -61.77 33.29 33.05
N MET A 13 -61.89 34.57 32.73
CA MET A 13 -61.10 35.23 31.68
C MET A 13 -59.60 35.17 31.98
N SER A 14 -59.18 35.41 33.23
CA SER A 14 -57.79 35.31 33.65
C SER A 14 -57.24 33.88 33.60
N LEU A 15 -58.03 32.88 34.00
CA LEU A 15 -57.65 31.46 33.92
C LEU A 15 -57.47 31.01 32.47
N LEU A 16 -58.40 31.40 31.57
CA LEU A 16 -58.27 31.14 30.15
C LEU A 16 -57.07 31.88 29.55
N PHE A 17 -56.79 33.09 30.03
CA PHE A 17 -55.63 33.85 29.58
C PHE A 17 -54.30 33.19 29.95
N LEU A 18 -54.15 32.77 31.22
CA LEU A 18 -52.99 32.02 31.68
C LEU A 18 -52.83 30.69 30.94
N ARG A 19 -53.94 29.98 30.72
CA ARG A 19 -53.94 28.71 29.99
C ARG A 19 -53.49 28.90 28.53
N GLN A 20 -53.99 29.92 27.84
CA GLN A 20 -53.58 30.22 26.47
C GLN A 20 -52.09 30.57 26.39
N ILE A 21 -51.55 31.35 27.33
CA ILE A 21 -50.11 31.65 27.41
C ILE A 21 -49.28 30.37 27.59
N SER A 22 -49.74 29.45 28.45
CA SER A 22 -49.08 28.16 28.65
C SER A 22 -49.12 27.28 27.39
N ILE A 23 -50.25 27.30 26.68
CA ILE A 23 -50.49 26.50 25.48
C ILE A 23 -49.80 27.07 24.24
N LEU A 24 -49.56 28.38 24.17
CA LEU A 24 -48.81 29.01 23.08
C LEU A 24 -47.45 28.35 22.84
N LYS A 25 -46.82 27.73 23.85
CA LYS A 25 -45.58 26.95 23.69
C LYS A 25 -45.72 25.64 22.88
N GLN A 26 -46.94 25.24 22.48
CA GLN A 26 -47.20 23.97 21.81
C GLN A 26 -47.96 24.21 20.48
N PRO A 27 -47.40 23.82 19.32
CA PRO A 27 -47.84 24.30 18.00
C PRO A 27 -49.19 23.77 17.49
N ASN A 28 -49.95 22.97 18.25
CA ASN A 28 -51.14 22.25 17.74
C ASN A 28 -52.34 22.20 18.72
N LYS A 29 -52.60 23.26 19.48
CA LYS A 29 -53.71 23.28 20.46
C LYS A 29 -54.74 24.38 20.19
N ILE A 30 -55.96 24.10 20.67
CA ILE A 30 -57.19 24.89 20.47
C ILE A 30 -56.94 26.37 20.82
N ASN A 31 -57.35 27.27 19.92
CA ASN A 31 -57.28 28.70 20.13
C ASN A 31 -58.41 29.17 21.07
N TYR A 32 -58.08 29.57 22.30
CA TYR A 32 -59.05 30.04 23.29
C TYR A 32 -59.36 31.55 23.19
N ILE A 33 -58.73 32.26 22.24
CA ILE A 33 -58.94 33.71 22.01
C ILE A 33 -60.42 34.05 21.75
N PRO A 34 -61.18 33.33 20.90
CA PRO A 34 -62.61 33.60 20.69
C PRO A 34 -63.46 33.33 21.94
N LEU A 35 -63.04 32.40 22.81
CA LEU A 35 -63.76 32.03 24.02
C LEU A 35 -63.71 33.14 25.08
N ILE A 36 -62.58 33.86 25.17
CA ILE A 36 -62.40 34.99 26.10
C ILE A 36 -63.34 36.15 25.73
N VAL A 37 -63.46 36.46 24.44
CA VAL A 37 -64.42 37.45 23.93
C VAL A 37 -65.86 37.01 24.20
N GLY A 38 -66.17 35.73 23.97
CA GLY A 38 -67.49 35.15 24.26
C GLY A 38 -67.89 35.30 25.72
N ILE A 39 -66.99 35.02 26.66
CA ILE A 39 -67.25 35.17 28.10
C ILE A 39 -67.42 36.64 28.50
N GLY A 40 -66.64 37.55 27.90
CA GLY A 40 -66.79 38.99 28.14
C GLY A 40 -68.17 39.51 27.72
N ILE A 41 -68.67 39.08 26.55
CA ILE A 41 -70.01 39.44 26.04
C ILE A 41 -71.11 38.82 26.91
N ILE A 42 -71.00 37.53 27.25
CA ILE A 42 -71.98 36.83 28.09
C ILE A 42 -72.04 37.44 29.49
N SER A 43 -70.89 37.76 30.08
CA SER A 43 -70.82 38.40 31.40
C SER A 43 -71.42 39.80 31.41
N ALA A 44 -71.17 40.60 30.36
CA ALA A 44 -71.78 41.92 30.20
C ALA A 44 -73.31 41.84 30.10
N LEU A 45 -73.82 40.88 29.33
CA LEU A 45 -75.27 40.67 29.19
C LEU A 45 -75.92 40.16 30.48
N LEU A 46 -75.27 39.22 31.17
CA LEU A 46 -75.77 38.69 32.45
C LEU A 46 -75.81 39.77 33.52
N HIS A 47 -74.75 40.57 33.65
CA HIS A 47 -74.69 41.67 34.60
C HIS A 47 -75.78 42.72 34.35
N PHE A 48 -76.01 43.05 33.08
CA PHE A 48 -77.09 43.96 32.67
C PHE A 48 -78.51 43.43 33.00
N ILE A 49 -78.71 42.11 32.97
CA ILE A 49 -80.03 41.48 33.21
C ILE A 49 -80.33 41.29 34.70
N ILE A 50 -79.31 41.04 35.53
CA ILE A 50 -79.47 40.65 36.95
C ILE A 50 -79.68 41.87 37.87
N GLN A 51 -79.28 43.08 37.43
CA GLN A 51 -79.33 44.26 38.29
C GLN A 51 -80.74 44.91 38.34
N PRO A 52 -81.27 45.27 39.53
CA PRO A 52 -82.65 45.73 39.70
C PRO A 52 -82.92 47.14 39.14
N GLU A 53 -84.18 47.41 38.75
CA GLU A 53 -84.64 48.63 38.05
C GLU A 53 -84.38 49.96 38.79
N ASP A 54 -84.09 49.94 40.09
CA ASP A 54 -83.83 51.13 40.92
C ASP A 54 -82.37 51.65 40.87
N ALA A 55 -81.48 50.96 40.15
CA ALA A 55 -80.09 51.39 39.98
C ALA A 55 -79.95 52.48 38.89
N ASN A 56 -79.01 53.43 39.07
CA ASN A 56 -78.68 54.42 38.03
C ASN A 56 -78.27 53.70 36.74
N MET A 57 -79.14 53.73 35.71
CA MET A 57 -78.95 53.02 34.44
C MET A 57 -77.58 53.28 33.80
N LEU A 58 -77.05 54.50 33.94
CA LEU A 58 -75.74 54.90 33.42
C LEU A 58 -74.56 54.22 34.14
N LEU A 59 -74.72 53.86 35.42
CA LEU A 59 -73.71 53.12 36.18
C LEU A 59 -73.69 51.65 35.76
N VAL A 60 -74.87 51.02 35.69
CA VAL A 60 -75.04 49.62 35.23
C VAL A 60 -74.49 49.43 33.82
N LEU A 61 -74.77 50.38 32.92
CA LEU A 61 -74.26 50.36 31.56
C LEU A 61 -72.72 50.43 31.54
N LYS A 62 -72.13 51.34 32.32
CA LYS A 62 -70.66 51.47 32.44
C LYS A 62 -70.03 50.20 32.99
N GLU A 63 -70.59 49.61 34.04
CA GLU A 63 -70.07 48.39 34.68
C GLU A 63 -70.20 47.16 33.77
N SER A 64 -71.32 47.05 33.04
CA SER A 64 -71.55 45.98 32.05
C SER A 64 -70.57 46.05 30.86
N PHE A 65 -70.07 47.23 30.49
CA PHE A 65 -69.10 47.35 29.39
C PHE A 65 -67.66 46.96 29.79
N ILE A 66 -67.34 46.91 31.09
CA ILE A 66 -65.98 46.60 31.56
C ILE A 66 -65.55 45.17 31.17
N PRO A 67 -66.35 44.10 31.35
CA PRO A 67 -66.04 42.76 30.84
C PRO A 67 -65.73 42.70 29.35
N ILE A 68 -66.50 43.42 28.53
CA ILE A 68 -66.26 43.49 27.08
C ILE A 68 -64.91 44.16 26.81
N LEU A 69 -64.63 45.29 27.45
CA LEU A 69 -63.39 46.03 27.27
C LEU A 69 -62.17 45.19 27.70
N VAL A 70 -62.26 44.52 28.85
CA VAL A 70 -61.21 43.62 29.35
C VAL A 70 -61.00 42.45 28.37
N SER A 71 -62.07 41.80 27.92
CA SER A 71 -61.96 40.69 26.96
C SER A 71 -61.34 41.11 25.63
N LEU A 72 -61.62 42.33 25.15
CA LEU A 72 -61.09 42.87 23.91
C LEU A 72 -59.61 43.26 24.04
N LEU A 73 -59.20 43.78 25.20
CA LEU A 73 -57.79 44.05 25.50
C LEU A 73 -56.99 42.74 25.53
N LEU A 74 -57.49 41.72 26.24
CA LEU A 74 -56.86 40.40 26.29
C LEU A 74 -56.79 39.76 24.89
N TYR A 75 -57.84 39.91 24.08
CA TYR A 75 -57.86 39.47 22.69
C TYR A 75 -56.73 40.10 21.86
N ILE A 76 -56.56 41.42 21.92
CA ILE A 76 -55.51 42.13 21.17
C ILE A 76 -54.13 41.63 21.60
N VAL A 77 -53.87 41.56 22.91
CA VAL A 77 -52.57 41.11 23.45
C VAL A 77 -52.26 39.69 22.98
N MET A 78 -53.23 38.77 23.07
CA MET A 78 -53.04 37.39 22.64
C MET A 78 -52.84 37.25 21.13
N ASN A 79 -53.55 38.03 20.33
CA ASN A 79 -53.44 37.96 18.88
C ASN A 79 -52.06 38.44 18.41
N VAL A 80 -51.54 39.52 19.01
CA VAL A 80 -50.17 40.00 18.76
C VAL A 80 -49.15 38.95 19.17
N LEU A 81 -49.27 38.36 20.36
CA LEU A 81 -48.36 37.30 20.82
C LEU A 81 -48.35 36.09 19.89
N HIS A 82 -49.53 35.66 19.42
CA HIS A 82 -49.66 34.55 18.50
C HIS A 82 -48.98 34.84 17.15
N GLN A 83 -49.21 36.03 16.59
CA GLN A 83 -48.62 36.45 15.32
C GLN A 83 -47.10 36.59 15.40
N THR A 84 -46.57 37.16 16.49
CA THR A 84 -45.13 37.26 16.71
C THR A 84 -44.48 35.89 16.79
N MET A 85 -45.08 34.94 17.53
CA MET A 85 -44.55 33.59 17.66
C MET A 85 -44.55 32.81 16.34
N GLN A 86 -45.62 32.92 15.56
CA GLN A 86 -45.71 32.27 14.25
C GLN A 86 -44.65 32.83 13.28
N THR A 87 -44.39 34.13 13.36
CA THR A 87 -43.35 34.79 12.54
C THR A 87 -41.94 34.32 12.92
N GLU A 88 -41.65 34.23 14.23
CA GLU A 88 -40.36 33.73 14.72
C GLU A 88 -40.13 32.26 14.36
N GLN A 89 -41.16 31.40 14.49
CA GLN A 89 -41.06 30.01 14.09
C GLN A 89 -40.80 29.86 12.58
N SER A 90 -41.50 30.63 11.74
CA SER A 90 -41.29 30.60 10.30
C SER A 90 -39.88 31.09 9.90
N ARG A 91 -39.33 32.08 10.62
CA ARG A 91 -37.94 32.53 10.42
C ARG A 91 -36.93 31.45 10.79
N MET A 92 -37.11 30.81 11.93
CA MET A 92 -36.25 29.72 12.39
C MET A 92 -36.27 28.54 11.42
N GLU A 93 -37.44 28.16 10.90
CA GLU A 93 -37.57 27.12 9.86
C GLU A 93 -36.86 27.51 8.57
N GLN A 94 -36.97 28.77 8.12
CA GLN A 94 -36.26 29.26 6.93
C GLN A 94 -34.74 29.28 7.12
N GLU A 95 -34.25 29.71 8.28
CA GLU A 95 -32.82 29.69 8.61
C GLU A 95 -32.29 28.25 8.64
N PHE A 96 -33.01 27.34 9.28
CA PHE A 96 -32.66 25.92 9.31
C PHE A 96 -32.61 25.30 7.91
N ILE A 97 -33.60 25.58 7.05
CA ILE A 97 -33.61 25.11 5.65
C ILE A 97 -32.42 25.69 4.88
N ARG A 98 -32.07 26.96 5.12
CA ARG A 98 -30.93 27.60 4.45
C ARG A 98 -29.60 26.98 4.88
N GLU A 99 -29.41 26.75 6.18
CA GLU A 99 -28.21 26.08 6.70
C GLU A 99 -28.10 24.64 6.19
N LEU A 100 -29.20 23.88 6.17
CA LEU A 100 -29.23 22.55 5.58
C LEU A 100 -28.90 22.58 4.08
N GLY A 101 -29.43 23.55 3.34
CA GLY A 101 -29.11 23.73 1.92
C GLY A 101 -27.62 23.96 1.69
N GLN A 102 -27.01 24.82 2.51
CA GLN A 102 -25.57 25.09 2.44
C GLN A 102 -24.74 23.85 2.78
N GLN A 103 -25.10 23.10 3.82
CA GLN A 103 -24.41 21.85 4.17
C GLN A 103 -24.54 20.79 3.07
N ILE A 104 -25.69 20.71 2.40
CA ILE A 104 -25.90 19.80 1.26
C ILE A 104 -25.02 20.20 0.07
N ASP A 105 -24.88 21.50 -0.20
CA ASP A 105 -24.01 21.99 -1.28
C ASP A 105 -22.54 21.70 -0.99
N GLU A 106 -22.07 21.93 0.24
CA GLU A 106 -20.70 21.59 0.69
C GLU A 106 -20.42 20.09 0.60
N LEU A 107 -21.39 19.25 0.98
CA LEU A 107 -21.30 17.80 0.86
C LEU A 107 -21.21 17.35 -0.61
N LYS A 108 -22.00 17.99 -1.49
CA LYS A 108 -22.01 17.70 -2.92
C LYS A 108 -20.68 18.09 -3.59
N GLU A 109 -20.12 19.24 -3.23
CA GLU A 109 -18.80 19.67 -3.71
C GLU A 109 -17.71 18.71 -3.24
N SER A 110 -17.70 18.36 -1.95
CA SER A 110 -16.76 17.39 -1.38
C SER A 110 -16.89 16.00 -2.04
N GLY A 111 -18.11 15.55 -2.32
CA GLY A 111 -18.39 14.31 -3.03
C GLY A 111 -17.85 14.32 -4.47
N SER A 112 -18.04 15.43 -5.18
CA SER A 112 -17.51 15.60 -6.55
C SER A 112 -15.98 15.66 -6.58
N GLU A 113 -15.34 16.33 -5.62
CA GLU A 113 -13.89 16.36 -5.50
C GLU A 113 -13.33 14.96 -5.20
N LEU A 114 -13.99 14.21 -4.31
CA LEU A 114 -13.61 12.84 -3.98
C LEU A 114 -13.73 11.93 -5.21
N GLU A 115 -14.83 12.01 -5.96
CA GLU A 115 -15.02 11.25 -7.20
C GLU A 115 -13.91 11.56 -8.23
N ARG A 116 -13.57 12.85 -8.38
CA ARG A 116 -12.48 13.28 -9.26
C ARG A 116 -11.13 12.71 -8.82
N LYS A 117 -10.83 12.73 -7.51
CA LYS A 117 -9.60 12.14 -6.96
C LYS A 117 -9.55 10.63 -7.16
N ILE A 118 -10.66 9.92 -6.93
CA ILE A 118 -10.75 8.47 -7.16
C ILE A 118 -10.46 8.15 -8.63
N LEU A 119 -11.07 8.88 -9.56
CA LEU A 119 -10.90 8.63 -10.98
C LEU A 119 -9.47 8.93 -11.45
N LEU A 120 -8.86 10.00 -10.92
CA LEU A 120 -7.47 10.35 -11.22
C LEU A 120 -6.49 9.31 -10.65
N ASN A 121 -6.75 8.81 -9.44
CA ASN A 121 -5.94 7.78 -8.80
C ASN A 121 -6.05 6.43 -9.53
N GLN A 122 -7.26 6.02 -9.92
CA GLN A 122 -7.46 4.81 -10.73
C GLN A 122 -6.71 4.87 -12.07
N ASN A 123 -6.69 6.04 -12.71
CA ASN A 123 -5.99 6.21 -13.98
C ASN A 123 -4.47 6.19 -13.79
N GLN A 124 -3.95 6.76 -12.70
CA GLN A 124 -2.54 6.67 -12.33
C GLN A 124 -2.10 5.25 -11.98
N ASP A 125 -2.94 4.50 -11.24
CA ASP A 125 -2.70 3.09 -10.95
C ASP A 125 -2.64 2.26 -12.24
N HIS A 126 -3.57 2.50 -13.17
CA HIS A 126 -3.55 1.86 -14.49
C HIS A 126 -2.27 2.15 -15.27
N GLN A 127 -1.84 3.42 -15.33
CA GLN A 127 -0.60 3.80 -16.01
C GLN A 127 0.63 3.15 -15.35
N THR A 128 0.69 3.17 -14.02
CA THR A 128 1.81 2.58 -13.27
C THR A 128 1.87 1.05 -13.49
N GLN A 129 0.71 0.39 -13.55
CA GLN A 129 0.63 -1.04 -13.85
C GLN A 129 1.08 -1.34 -15.28
N GLU A 130 0.71 -0.50 -16.25
CA GLU A 130 1.10 -0.66 -17.66
C GLU A 130 2.60 -0.44 -17.86
N GLU A 131 3.17 0.61 -17.22
CA GLU A 131 4.62 0.82 -17.17
C GLU A 131 5.36 -0.36 -16.53
N GLY A 132 4.82 -0.90 -15.44
CA GLY A 132 5.38 -2.10 -14.78
C GLY A 132 5.36 -3.32 -15.69
N ARG A 133 4.29 -3.53 -16.45
CA ARG A 133 4.18 -4.62 -17.43
C ARG A 133 5.16 -4.46 -18.59
N GLU A 134 5.32 -3.25 -19.13
CA GLU A 134 6.28 -2.99 -20.21
C GLU A 134 7.72 -3.18 -19.75
N ARG A 135 8.07 -2.72 -18.53
CA ARG A 135 9.39 -3.01 -17.93
C ARG A 135 9.62 -4.51 -17.77
N PHE A 136 8.64 -5.24 -17.22
CA PHE A 136 8.75 -6.69 -17.06
C PHE A 136 8.92 -7.41 -18.41
N ARG A 137 8.20 -6.97 -19.45
CA ARG A 137 8.34 -7.49 -20.81
C ARG A 137 9.73 -7.21 -21.40
N HIS A 138 10.28 -6.03 -21.10
CA HIS A 138 11.64 -5.68 -21.48
C HIS A 138 12.68 -6.55 -20.78
N ASP A 139 12.52 -6.77 -19.47
CA ASP A 139 13.41 -7.61 -18.67
C ASP A 139 13.40 -9.07 -19.14
N ILE A 140 12.23 -9.61 -19.50
CA ILE A 140 12.12 -10.95 -20.11
C ILE A 140 12.94 -11.02 -21.42
N LYS A 141 12.85 -10.01 -22.29
CA LYS A 141 13.65 -10.00 -23.52
C LYS A 141 15.16 -9.96 -23.26
N ILE A 142 15.58 -9.23 -22.22
CA ILE A 142 16.99 -9.20 -21.80
C ILE A 142 17.41 -10.59 -21.30
N LEU A 143 16.58 -11.23 -20.47
CA LEU A 143 16.84 -12.59 -19.97
C LEU A 143 16.94 -13.61 -21.10
N ASP A 144 16.06 -13.54 -22.09
CA ASP A 144 16.12 -14.40 -23.29
C ASP A 144 17.43 -14.18 -24.07
N ALA A 145 17.87 -12.92 -24.20
CA ALA A 145 19.15 -12.60 -24.85
C ALA A 145 20.36 -13.11 -24.04
N ILE A 146 20.29 -13.04 -22.71
CA ILE A 146 21.33 -13.59 -21.82
C ILE A 146 21.38 -15.12 -21.97
N LEU A 147 20.23 -15.79 -21.96
CA LEU A 147 20.15 -17.25 -22.12
C LEU A 147 20.67 -17.70 -23.49
N ALA A 148 20.32 -16.98 -24.55
CA ALA A 148 20.86 -17.22 -25.89
C ALA A 148 22.39 -17.06 -25.94
N ASN A 149 22.93 -16.02 -25.29
CA ASN A 149 24.37 -15.83 -25.19
C ASN A 149 25.05 -16.93 -24.35
N GLN A 150 24.47 -17.36 -23.24
CA GLN A 150 25.00 -18.45 -22.41
C GLN A 150 25.08 -19.76 -23.20
N ASN A 151 24.05 -20.09 -23.97
CA ASN A 151 24.06 -21.27 -24.84
C ASN A 151 25.16 -21.18 -25.91
N ARG A 152 25.36 -19.99 -26.51
CA ARG A 152 26.43 -19.77 -27.48
C ARG A 152 27.83 -19.86 -26.85
N PHE A 153 27.98 -19.45 -25.59
CA PHE A 153 29.22 -19.64 -24.84
C PHE A 153 29.50 -21.11 -24.57
N LEU A 154 28.49 -21.88 -24.15
CA LEU A 154 28.59 -23.33 -23.95
C LEU A 154 29.05 -24.05 -25.23
N GLU A 155 28.45 -23.73 -26.37
CA GLU A 155 28.86 -24.29 -27.67
C GLU A 155 30.34 -23.97 -28.00
N LYS A 156 30.81 -22.78 -27.64
CA LYS A 156 32.23 -22.40 -27.83
C LYS A 156 33.17 -23.16 -26.89
N PHE A 157 32.74 -23.47 -25.67
CA PHE A 157 33.51 -24.31 -24.76
C PHE A 157 33.61 -25.75 -25.26
N GLU A 158 32.52 -26.32 -25.79
CA GLU A 158 32.56 -27.65 -26.42
C GLU A 158 33.51 -27.68 -27.63
N GLN A 159 33.48 -26.63 -28.47
CA GLN A 159 34.44 -26.50 -29.58
C GLN A 159 35.89 -26.39 -29.10
N LEU A 160 36.13 -25.66 -28.00
CA LEU A 160 37.47 -25.51 -27.42
C LEU A 160 37.97 -26.83 -26.83
N GLU A 161 37.09 -27.60 -26.17
CA GLU A 161 37.40 -28.93 -25.66
C GLU A 161 37.74 -29.89 -26.80
N GLY A 162 36.98 -29.86 -27.90
CA GLY A 162 37.29 -30.62 -29.12
C GLY A 162 38.66 -30.26 -29.69
N LEU A 163 38.97 -28.95 -29.82
CA LEU A 163 40.29 -28.48 -30.26
C LEU A 163 41.40 -28.94 -29.32
N HIS A 164 41.18 -28.90 -28.01
CA HIS A 164 42.17 -29.36 -27.03
C HIS A 164 42.46 -30.86 -27.19
N ILE A 165 41.43 -31.69 -27.39
CA ILE A 165 41.59 -33.13 -27.65
C ILE A 165 42.37 -33.36 -28.94
N ASP A 166 42.07 -32.63 -30.01
CA ASP A 166 42.77 -32.78 -31.30
C ASP A 166 44.23 -32.33 -31.23
N VAL A 167 44.51 -31.23 -30.52
CA VAL A 167 45.88 -30.76 -30.26
C VAL A 167 46.64 -31.78 -29.42
N ALA A 168 46.03 -32.32 -28.36
CA ALA A 168 46.66 -33.33 -27.53
C ALA A 168 47.04 -34.59 -28.34
N LYS A 169 46.12 -35.10 -29.17
CA LYS A 169 46.39 -36.23 -30.08
C LYS A 169 47.48 -35.91 -31.10
N SER A 170 47.51 -34.69 -31.62
CA SER A 170 48.53 -34.26 -32.57
C SER A 170 49.91 -34.19 -31.91
N PHE A 171 49.96 -33.72 -30.66
CA PHE A 171 51.17 -33.73 -29.83
C PHE A 171 51.66 -35.15 -29.55
N GLU A 172 50.76 -36.03 -29.13
CA GLU A 172 51.06 -37.45 -28.89
C GLU A 172 51.65 -38.10 -30.16
N LYS A 173 51.00 -37.90 -31.33
CA LYS A 173 51.51 -38.39 -32.61
C LYS A 173 52.88 -37.80 -32.99
N PHE A 174 53.09 -36.51 -32.72
CA PHE A 174 54.38 -35.87 -32.96
C PHE A 174 55.47 -36.50 -32.09
N THR A 175 55.21 -36.64 -30.79
CA THR A 175 56.15 -37.16 -29.80
C THR A 175 56.45 -38.64 -29.98
N GLU A 176 55.43 -39.47 -30.24
CA GLU A 176 55.59 -40.94 -30.30
C GLU A 176 55.99 -41.46 -31.68
N VAL A 177 55.63 -40.76 -32.76
CA VAL A 177 55.85 -41.27 -34.12
C VAL A 177 56.87 -40.42 -34.88
N GLN A 178 56.68 -39.10 -34.94
CA GLN A 178 57.51 -38.25 -35.80
C GLN A 178 58.92 -38.04 -35.22
N LEU A 179 59.03 -37.77 -33.92
CA LEU A 179 60.32 -37.59 -33.23
C LEU A 179 61.22 -38.84 -33.33
N PRO A 180 60.74 -40.06 -33.04
CA PRO A 180 61.54 -41.27 -33.19
C PRO A 180 61.87 -41.60 -34.66
N SER A 181 60.96 -41.27 -35.60
CA SER A 181 61.25 -41.45 -37.02
C SER A 181 62.39 -40.54 -37.49
N LEU A 182 62.46 -39.32 -36.97
CA LEU A 182 63.54 -38.37 -37.27
C LEU A 182 64.88 -38.90 -36.74
N ASP A 183 64.90 -39.41 -35.51
CA ASP A 183 66.11 -40.02 -34.92
C ASP A 183 66.60 -41.22 -35.75
N SER A 184 65.68 -42.08 -36.20
CA SER A 184 65.98 -43.19 -37.13
C SER A 184 66.53 -42.70 -38.48
N VAL A 185 65.98 -41.62 -39.04
CA VAL A 185 66.48 -41.04 -40.31
C VAL A 185 67.87 -40.42 -40.13
N VAL A 186 68.11 -39.76 -38.99
CA VAL A 186 69.42 -39.19 -38.65
C VAL A 186 70.46 -40.30 -38.48
N HIS A 187 70.15 -41.37 -37.76
CA HIS A 187 71.03 -42.54 -37.64
C HIS A 187 71.36 -43.17 -39.00
N LYS A 188 70.37 -43.32 -39.89
CA LYS A 188 70.61 -43.79 -41.26
C LYS A 188 71.55 -42.88 -42.05
N HIS A 189 71.42 -41.55 -41.93
CA HIS A 189 72.32 -40.61 -42.60
C HIS A 189 73.74 -40.68 -42.03
N ILE A 190 73.89 -40.83 -40.71
CA ILE A 190 75.19 -41.04 -40.07
C ILE A 190 75.85 -42.32 -40.60
N ASP A 191 75.11 -43.42 -40.71
CA ASP A 191 75.62 -44.68 -41.26
C ASP A 191 76.04 -44.56 -42.74
N ILE A 192 75.23 -43.89 -43.56
CA ILE A 192 75.56 -43.63 -44.98
C ILE A 192 76.84 -42.80 -45.10
N LEU A 193 76.97 -41.73 -44.32
CA LEU A 193 78.16 -40.87 -44.32
C LEU A 193 79.41 -41.67 -43.92
N ARG A 194 79.30 -42.50 -42.88
CA ARG A 194 80.39 -43.37 -42.42
C ARG A 194 80.83 -44.38 -43.48
N VAL A 195 79.88 -45.04 -44.15
CA VAL A 195 80.19 -45.99 -45.24
C VAL A 195 80.85 -45.28 -46.42
N THR A 196 80.34 -44.10 -46.79
CA THR A 196 80.87 -43.30 -47.91
C THR A 196 82.30 -42.84 -47.63
N GLU A 197 82.59 -42.38 -46.40
CA GLU A 197 83.93 -41.96 -45.98
C GLU A 197 84.92 -43.13 -46.03
N GLN A 198 84.50 -44.31 -45.57
CA GLN A 198 85.33 -45.51 -45.59
C GLN A 198 85.60 -46.03 -47.00
N ASP A 199 84.62 -45.97 -47.90
CA ASP A 199 84.81 -46.33 -49.31
C ASP A 199 85.75 -45.34 -50.03
N HIS A 200 85.61 -44.04 -49.72
CA HIS A 200 86.51 -43.01 -50.25
C HIS A 200 87.96 -43.24 -49.79
N PHE A 201 88.16 -43.56 -48.52
CA PHE A 201 89.48 -43.91 -47.98
C PHE A 201 90.09 -45.14 -48.69
N ASN A 202 89.31 -46.19 -48.90
CA ASN A 202 89.75 -47.40 -49.61
C ASN A 202 90.12 -47.10 -51.07
N LYS A 203 89.35 -46.24 -51.73
CA LYS A 203 89.59 -45.85 -53.13
C LYS A 203 90.88 -45.04 -53.27
N VAL A 204 91.11 -44.09 -52.37
CA VAL A 204 92.36 -43.30 -52.29
C VAL A 204 93.55 -44.23 -52.03
N LYS A 205 93.42 -45.18 -51.09
CA LYS A 205 94.45 -46.19 -50.82
C LYS A 205 94.80 -47.01 -52.06
N SER A 206 93.81 -47.50 -52.81
CA SER A 206 94.06 -48.32 -54.01
C SER A 206 94.72 -47.53 -55.15
N ILE A 207 94.39 -46.24 -55.28
CA ILE A 207 95.01 -45.35 -56.28
C ILE A 207 96.48 -45.07 -55.90
N LEU A 208 96.76 -44.93 -54.60
CA LEU A 208 98.12 -44.76 -54.09
C LEU A 208 98.97 -46.02 -54.32
N GLU A 209 98.42 -47.20 -54.06
CA GLU A 209 99.06 -48.50 -54.31
C GLU A 209 99.38 -48.68 -55.81
N LYS A 210 98.43 -48.38 -56.69
CA LYS A 210 98.65 -48.44 -58.16
C LYS A 210 99.69 -47.43 -58.67
N SER A 211 99.85 -46.29 -58.02
CA SER A 211 100.87 -45.29 -58.38
C SER A 211 102.26 -45.66 -57.87
N ILE A 212 102.35 -46.50 -56.85
CA ILE A 212 103.62 -47.02 -56.31
C ILE A 212 104.15 -48.18 -57.19
N ASP A 213 103.26 -49.02 -57.74
CA ASP A 213 103.65 -50.15 -58.62
C ASP A 213 104.11 -49.73 -60.02
N ASN A 214 103.68 -48.56 -60.53
CA ASN A 214 104.02 -48.08 -61.87
C ASN A 214 105.38 -47.36 -62.00
N LYS A 215 106.33 -47.55 -61.07
CA LYS A 215 107.62 -46.84 -61.04
C LYS A 215 108.78 -47.47 -61.85
N VAL A 216 108.54 -48.43 -62.74
CA VAL A 216 109.64 -49.22 -63.38
C VAL A 216 109.80 -49.06 -64.91
N SER A 217 109.05 -48.20 -65.61
CA SER A 217 109.25 -48.07 -67.06
C SER A 217 109.03 -46.64 -67.58
N MET A 218 110.04 -45.77 -67.44
CA MET A 218 110.02 -44.44 -68.06
C MET A 218 111.38 -44.12 -68.70
N ALA A 219 111.66 -44.77 -69.84
CA ALA A 219 112.73 -44.35 -70.73
C ALA A 219 112.30 -44.38 -72.22
N GLU A 220 111.36 -45.24 -72.60
CA GLU A 220 110.83 -45.29 -73.98
C GLU A 220 109.60 -44.39 -74.23
N GLU A 221 108.87 -43.96 -73.19
CA GLU A 221 107.66 -43.13 -73.35
C GLU A 221 107.93 -41.65 -73.66
N ILE A 222 109.17 -41.17 -73.50
CA ILE A 222 109.51 -39.74 -73.65
C ILE A 222 109.42 -39.26 -75.11
N GLU A 223 109.65 -40.15 -76.09
CA GLU A 223 109.60 -39.77 -77.50
C GLU A 223 108.17 -39.82 -78.08
N GLU A 224 107.30 -40.69 -77.54
CA GLU A 224 105.86 -40.74 -77.88
C GLU A 224 105.06 -39.61 -77.21
N LEU A 225 105.54 -39.11 -76.05
CA LEU A 225 104.96 -38.00 -75.29
C LEU A 225 104.86 -36.70 -76.11
N LYS A 226 105.79 -36.45 -77.05
CA LYS A 226 105.83 -35.23 -77.85
C LYS A 226 104.72 -35.17 -78.91
N GLY A 227 104.39 -36.31 -79.51
CA GLY A 227 103.24 -36.44 -80.42
C GLY A 227 101.91 -36.38 -79.67
N ASN A 228 101.84 -37.02 -78.50
CA ASN A 228 100.67 -37.02 -77.64
C ASN A 228 100.42 -35.67 -76.95
N LEU A 229 101.44 -34.83 -76.70
CA LEU A 229 101.27 -33.49 -76.09
C LEU A 229 100.47 -32.52 -76.97
N GLN A 230 100.53 -32.64 -78.30
CA GLN A 230 99.72 -31.82 -79.21
C GLN A 230 98.24 -32.24 -79.16
N THR A 231 97.99 -33.55 -79.07
CA THR A 231 96.65 -34.14 -78.94
C THR A 231 96.09 -33.92 -77.52
N ILE A 232 96.93 -34.00 -76.49
CA ILE A 232 96.61 -33.70 -75.09
C ILE A 232 96.35 -32.21 -74.88
N SER A 233 96.98 -31.30 -75.62
CA SER A 233 96.61 -29.88 -75.58
C SER A 233 95.17 -29.66 -76.06
N ASN A 234 94.78 -30.30 -77.17
CA ASN A 234 93.42 -30.22 -77.70
C ASN A 234 92.40 -30.96 -76.83
N ILE A 235 92.78 -32.12 -76.28
CA ILE A 235 91.96 -32.88 -75.33
C ILE A 235 91.86 -32.13 -74.00
N SER A 236 92.93 -31.49 -73.51
CA SER A 236 92.94 -30.69 -72.28
C SER A 236 92.08 -29.45 -72.43
N GLN A 237 92.13 -28.74 -73.56
CA GLN A 237 91.20 -27.64 -73.83
C GLN A 237 89.75 -28.12 -73.96
N THR A 238 89.52 -29.29 -74.56
CA THR A 238 88.18 -29.88 -74.71
C THR A 238 87.63 -30.40 -73.37
N ILE A 239 88.45 -31.05 -72.57
CA ILE A 239 88.14 -31.53 -71.22
C ILE A 239 87.97 -30.34 -70.29
N ALA A 240 88.81 -29.32 -70.32
CA ALA A 240 88.64 -28.11 -69.52
C ALA A 240 87.34 -27.38 -69.90
N LYS A 241 87.05 -27.22 -71.20
CA LYS A 241 85.74 -26.66 -71.63
C LYS A 241 84.57 -27.54 -71.23
N THR A 242 84.71 -28.86 -71.29
CA THR A 242 83.63 -29.80 -70.96
C THR A 242 83.42 -29.89 -69.45
N ILE A 243 84.48 -29.94 -68.65
CA ILE A 243 84.42 -29.90 -67.18
C ILE A 243 83.86 -28.55 -66.75
N VAL A 244 84.33 -27.43 -67.30
CA VAL A 244 83.77 -26.12 -66.94
C VAL A 244 82.28 -26.06 -67.32
N ARG A 245 81.90 -26.50 -68.52
CA ARG A 245 80.50 -26.52 -68.96
C ARG A 245 79.63 -27.44 -68.10
N TYR A 246 80.07 -28.68 -67.85
CA TYR A 246 79.32 -29.66 -67.08
C TYR A 246 79.25 -29.28 -65.60
N THR A 247 80.34 -28.72 -65.04
CA THR A 247 80.32 -28.16 -63.69
C THR A 247 79.41 -26.94 -63.62
N LEU A 248 79.38 -26.05 -64.63
CA LEU A 248 78.44 -24.92 -64.67
C LEU A 248 76.98 -25.36 -64.85
N GLU A 249 76.72 -26.39 -65.66
CA GLU A 249 75.39 -26.98 -65.83
C GLU A 249 74.93 -27.66 -64.54
N GLN A 250 75.76 -28.52 -63.94
CA GLN A 250 75.46 -29.19 -62.66
C GLN A 250 75.32 -28.19 -61.50
N LEU A 251 76.21 -27.21 -61.40
CA LEU A 251 76.10 -26.16 -60.39
C LEU A 251 74.86 -25.29 -60.66
N GLY A 252 74.53 -25.00 -61.92
CA GLY A 252 73.29 -24.30 -62.29
C GLY A 252 72.03 -25.11 -62.00
N GLU A 253 72.06 -26.43 -62.15
CA GLU A 253 71.00 -27.36 -61.80
C GLU A 253 70.78 -27.45 -60.28
N VAL A 254 71.81 -27.21 -59.47
CA VAL A 254 71.70 -27.20 -57.99
C VAL A 254 71.38 -25.79 -57.45
N VAL A 255 72.01 -24.75 -58.00
CA VAL A 255 71.86 -23.36 -57.53
C VAL A 255 70.46 -22.82 -57.84
N LYS A 256 69.87 -23.14 -59.01
CA LYS A 256 68.54 -22.62 -59.37
C LYS A 256 67.38 -23.16 -58.50
N PRO A 257 67.33 -24.46 -58.14
CA PRO A 257 66.39 -24.96 -57.15
C PRO A 257 66.65 -24.39 -55.76
N PHE A 258 67.91 -24.31 -55.34
CA PHE A 258 68.28 -23.74 -54.04
C PHE A 258 67.87 -22.27 -53.91
N GLU A 259 68.10 -21.45 -54.94
CA GLU A 259 67.64 -20.06 -55.00
C GLU A 259 66.11 -19.95 -54.93
N ARG A 260 65.40 -20.86 -55.62
CA ARG A 260 63.92 -20.94 -55.54
C ARG A 260 63.44 -21.32 -54.14
N GLU A 261 64.09 -22.27 -53.48
CA GLU A 261 63.76 -22.65 -52.11
C GLU A 261 64.07 -21.52 -51.12
N ILE A 262 65.19 -20.81 -51.28
CA ILE A 262 65.53 -19.63 -50.46
C ILE A 262 64.49 -18.51 -50.64
N LEU A 263 64.05 -18.24 -51.87
CA LEU A 263 63.00 -17.25 -52.14
C LEU A 263 61.65 -17.67 -51.56
N SER A 264 61.29 -18.95 -51.69
CA SER A 264 60.09 -19.51 -51.07
C SER A 264 60.14 -19.44 -49.55
N LEU A 265 61.28 -19.76 -48.94
CA LEU A 265 61.49 -19.71 -47.50
C LEU A 265 61.42 -18.26 -46.99
N LYS A 266 62.01 -17.31 -47.73
CA LYS A 266 61.92 -15.88 -47.41
C LYS A 266 60.47 -15.40 -47.42
N SER A 267 59.71 -15.74 -48.46
CA SER A 267 58.29 -15.40 -48.56
C SER A 267 57.48 -16.02 -47.42
N HIS A 268 57.75 -17.28 -47.09
CA HIS A 268 57.09 -17.95 -45.97
C HIS A 268 57.44 -17.31 -44.61
N ALA A 269 58.70 -16.95 -44.40
CA ALA A 269 59.15 -16.26 -43.19
C ALA A 269 58.52 -14.86 -43.04
N GLU A 270 58.37 -14.11 -44.14
CA GLU A 270 57.66 -12.82 -44.15
C GLU A 270 56.16 -13.01 -43.82
N GLY A 271 55.53 -14.07 -44.32
CA GLY A 271 54.16 -14.45 -43.96
C GLY A 271 54.01 -14.79 -42.47
N VAL A 272 54.94 -15.59 -41.92
CA VAL A 272 54.98 -15.92 -40.49
C VAL A 272 55.19 -14.67 -39.63
N ASN A 273 56.09 -13.78 -40.03
CA ASN A 273 56.34 -12.54 -39.31
C ASN A 273 55.09 -11.65 -39.27
N THR A 274 54.38 -11.53 -40.39
CA THR A 274 53.12 -10.78 -40.47
C THR A 274 52.06 -11.39 -39.55
N SER A 275 51.92 -12.73 -39.56
CA SER A 275 50.99 -13.43 -38.67
C SER A 275 51.33 -13.28 -37.19
N LEU A 276 52.62 -13.25 -36.83
CA LEU A 276 53.07 -12.98 -35.47
C LEU A 276 52.72 -11.55 -35.03
N TYR A 277 52.97 -10.55 -35.88
CA TYR A 277 52.58 -9.16 -35.60
C TYR A 277 51.06 -9.01 -35.42
N GLU A 278 50.26 -9.65 -36.26
CA GLU A 278 48.81 -9.66 -36.10
C GLU A 278 48.38 -10.36 -34.80
N SER A 279 49.02 -11.49 -34.47
CA SER A 279 48.74 -12.22 -33.23
C SER A 279 49.11 -11.40 -31.99
N GLU A 280 50.24 -10.70 -32.00
CA GLU A 280 50.66 -9.82 -30.91
C GLU A 280 49.68 -8.66 -30.71
N ASN A 281 49.21 -8.07 -31.81
CA ASN A 281 48.21 -7.00 -31.75
C ASN A 281 46.84 -7.49 -31.23
N ARG A 282 46.44 -8.71 -31.62
CA ARG A 282 45.26 -9.37 -31.04
C ARG A 282 45.44 -9.63 -29.55
N LEU A 283 46.63 -10.08 -29.12
CA LEU A 283 46.93 -10.36 -27.72
C LEU A 283 46.88 -9.07 -26.87
N ALA A 284 47.41 -7.97 -27.39
CA ALA A 284 47.34 -6.66 -26.75
C ALA A 284 45.87 -6.21 -26.58
N THR A 285 45.05 -6.40 -27.61
CA THR A 285 43.61 -6.09 -27.56
C THR A 285 42.88 -6.97 -26.53
N ILE A 286 43.17 -8.27 -26.50
CA ILE A 286 42.60 -9.21 -25.52
C ILE A 286 42.98 -8.80 -24.10
N ARG A 287 44.23 -8.40 -23.88
CA ARG A 287 44.69 -7.91 -22.57
C ARG A 287 43.91 -6.69 -22.11
N GLU A 288 43.74 -5.70 -22.98
CA GLU A 288 42.96 -4.49 -22.68
C GLU A 288 41.49 -4.82 -22.34
N GLN A 289 40.87 -5.70 -23.13
CA GLN A 289 39.50 -6.17 -22.88
C GLN A 289 39.40 -6.96 -21.56
N SER A 290 40.41 -7.79 -21.24
CA SER A 290 40.46 -8.53 -19.97
C SER A 290 40.60 -7.61 -18.77
N GLU A 291 41.37 -6.52 -18.88
CA GLU A 291 41.45 -5.50 -17.82
C GLU A 291 40.10 -4.78 -17.62
N LEU A 292 39.38 -4.50 -18.71
CA LEU A 292 38.04 -3.92 -18.66
C LEU A 292 37.02 -4.87 -18.01
N LEU A 293 37.04 -6.15 -18.38
CA LEU A 293 36.22 -7.20 -17.76
C LEU A 293 36.52 -7.34 -16.26
N MET A 294 37.80 -7.29 -15.87
CA MET A 294 38.17 -7.34 -14.46
C MET A 294 37.61 -6.15 -13.67
N LYS A 295 37.66 -4.93 -14.23
CA LYS A 295 37.03 -3.74 -13.62
C LYS A 295 35.52 -3.90 -13.50
N GLN A 296 34.85 -4.43 -14.53
CA GLN A 296 33.42 -4.72 -14.48
C GLN A 296 33.08 -5.80 -13.44
N MET A 297 33.91 -6.83 -13.31
CA MET A 297 33.71 -7.91 -12.34
C MET A 297 33.84 -7.41 -10.90
N ILE A 298 34.80 -6.51 -10.63
CA ILE A 298 34.94 -5.86 -9.31
C ILE A 298 33.70 -4.99 -9.00
N LEU A 299 33.22 -4.21 -9.98
CA LEU A 299 31.99 -3.41 -9.83
C LEU A 299 30.76 -4.29 -9.58
N SER A 300 30.64 -5.39 -10.32
CA SER A 300 29.56 -6.35 -10.18
C SER A 300 29.59 -7.03 -8.81
N SER A 301 30.77 -7.47 -8.36
CA SER A 301 30.97 -8.05 -7.02
C SER A 301 30.58 -7.07 -5.92
N LYS A 302 30.98 -5.80 -6.03
CA LYS A 302 30.60 -4.76 -5.06
C LYS A 302 29.07 -4.58 -5.01
N LYS A 303 28.42 -4.52 -6.18
CA LYS A 303 26.97 -4.39 -6.28
C LYS A 303 26.23 -5.61 -5.74
N MET A 304 26.78 -6.81 -5.93
CA MET A 304 26.24 -8.05 -5.36
C MET A 304 26.33 -8.07 -3.82
N SER A 305 27.43 -7.56 -3.26
CA SER A 305 27.58 -7.39 -1.81
C SER A 305 26.57 -6.39 -1.23
N GLU A 306 26.34 -5.27 -1.93
CA GLU A 306 25.30 -4.30 -1.56
C GLU A 306 23.90 -4.93 -1.62
N LEU A 307 23.58 -5.70 -2.67
CA LEU A 307 22.32 -6.43 -2.78
C LEU A 307 22.14 -7.48 -1.68
N GLN A 308 23.19 -8.21 -1.33
CA GLN A 308 23.16 -9.17 -0.22
C GLN A 308 22.84 -8.46 1.10
N THR A 309 23.44 -7.29 1.33
CA THR A 309 23.20 -6.49 2.54
C THR A 309 21.76 -5.97 2.58
N GLN A 310 21.22 -5.50 1.45
CA GLN A 310 19.81 -5.11 1.33
C GLN A 310 18.85 -6.28 1.50
N ASN A 311 19.23 -7.47 1.04
CA ASN A 311 18.42 -8.67 1.20
C ASN A 311 18.41 -9.16 2.66
N SER A 312 19.52 -9.01 3.39
CA SER A 312 19.54 -9.27 4.84
C SER A 312 18.68 -8.27 5.61
N SER A 313 18.66 -6.98 5.24
CA SER A 313 17.79 -6.02 5.92
C SER A 313 16.30 -6.26 5.64
N LEU A 314 15.94 -6.84 4.50
CA LEU A 314 14.57 -7.31 4.24
C LEU A 314 14.13 -8.43 5.20
N TYR A 315 15.06 -9.31 5.60
CA TYR A 315 14.78 -10.34 6.61
C TYR A 315 14.47 -9.70 7.98
N ASP A 316 15.20 -8.66 8.36
CA ASP A 316 14.95 -7.91 9.59
C ASP A 316 13.58 -7.20 9.57
N VAL A 317 13.19 -6.64 8.42
CA VAL A 317 11.86 -6.04 8.21
C VAL A 317 10.76 -7.10 8.35
N TYR A 318 10.97 -8.30 7.79
CA TYR A 318 10.01 -9.40 7.94
C TYR A 318 9.88 -9.87 9.40
N SER A 319 11.00 -9.95 10.13
CA SER A 319 10.98 -10.24 11.57
C SER A 319 10.18 -9.20 12.34
N THR A 320 10.45 -7.92 12.07
CA THR A 320 9.74 -6.81 12.72
C THR A 320 8.24 -6.85 12.42
N MET A 321 7.86 -7.12 11.17
CA MET A 321 6.45 -7.24 10.76
C MET A 321 5.76 -8.42 11.44
N ARG A 322 6.47 -9.54 11.62
CA ARG A 322 5.95 -10.72 12.34
C ARG A 322 5.69 -10.42 13.81
N ASP A 323 6.59 -9.69 14.47
CA ASP A 323 6.40 -9.31 15.88
C ASP A 323 5.25 -8.30 16.02
N LEU A 324 5.16 -7.33 15.11
CA LEU A 324 4.05 -6.38 15.06
C LEU A 324 2.69 -7.09 14.83
N MET A 325 2.66 -8.15 14.01
CA MET A 325 1.48 -9.00 13.83
C MET A 325 1.05 -9.69 15.13
N LYS A 326 2.01 -10.17 15.93
CA LYS A 326 1.71 -10.75 17.26
C LYS A 326 1.16 -9.69 18.21
N ASP A 327 1.74 -8.50 18.22
CA ASP A 327 1.26 -7.40 19.07
C ASP A 327 -0.17 -6.99 18.70
N ILE A 328 -0.48 -6.93 17.39
CA ILE A 328 -1.84 -6.69 16.90
C ILE A 328 -2.80 -7.80 17.36
N GLU A 329 -2.37 -9.06 17.34
CA GLU A 329 -3.18 -10.18 17.79
C GLU A 329 -3.47 -10.12 19.30
N ILE A 330 -2.47 -9.72 20.10
CA ILE A 330 -2.64 -9.47 21.54
C ILE A 330 -3.63 -8.32 21.78
N ILE A 331 -3.43 -7.17 21.13
CA ILE A 331 -4.33 -6.00 21.27
C ILE A 331 -5.77 -6.37 20.88
N LYS A 332 -5.95 -7.13 19.78
CA LYS A 332 -7.27 -7.60 19.37
C LYS A 332 -7.92 -8.48 20.45
N SER A 333 -7.15 -9.40 21.04
CA SER A 333 -7.63 -10.25 22.13
C SER A 333 -8.05 -9.43 23.35
N GLU A 334 -7.24 -8.45 23.75
CA GLU A 334 -7.55 -7.54 24.85
C GLU A 334 -8.78 -6.65 24.57
N TYR A 335 -8.93 -6.19 23.33
CA TYR A 335 -10.10 -5.44 22.90
C TYR A 335 -11.38 -6.27 23.01
N VAL A 336 -11.36 -7.52 22.51
CA VAL A 336 -12.51 -8.45 22.64
C VAL A 336 -12.84 -8.71 24.11
N LYS A 337 -11.82 -8.90 24.95
CA LYS A 337 -12.01 -9.06 26.39
C LYS A 337 -12.64 -7.82 27.03
N SER A 338 -12.15 -6.63 26.69
CA SER A 338 -12.69 -5.36 27.19
C SER A 338 -14.12 -5.12 26.72
N GLN A 339 -14.43 -5.46 25.48
CA GLN A 339 -15.79 -5.41 24.93
C GLN A 339 -16.75 -6.35 25.67
N SER A 340 -16.29 -7.56 25.98
CA SER A 340 -17.06 -8.51 26.79
C SER A 340 -17.30 -7.97 28.21
N GLN A 341 -16.28 -7.39 28.84
CA GLN A 341 -16.41 -6.79 30.18
C GLN A 341 -17.35 -5.59 30.17
N LEU A 342 -17.26 -4.72 29.17
CA LEU A 342 -18.18 -3.60 29.00
C LEU A 342 -19.63 -4.09 28.81
N SER A 343 -19.82 -5.15 28.04
CA SER A 343 -21.15 -5.76 27.86
C SER A 343 -21.71 -6.32 29.17
N MET A 344 -20.85 -6.92 30.01
CA MET A 344 -21.25 -7.34 31.37
C MET A 344 -21.63 -6.15 32.24
N ILE A 345 -20.84 -5.08 32.26
CA ILE A 345 -21.15 -3.86 33.04
C ILE A 345 -22.47 -3.22 32.59
N ILE A 346 -22.72 -3.16 31.28
CA ILE A 346 -23.98 -2.64 30.73
C ILE A 346 -25.16 -3.48 31.20
N LYS A 347 -24.99 -4.82 31.24
CA LYS A 347 -26.01 -5.73 31.73
C LYS A 347 -26.26 -5.52 33.23
N ASP A 348 -25.20 -5.49 34.04
CA ASP A 348 -25.30 -5.29 35.50
C ASP A 348 -25.95 -3.94 35.83
N PHE A 349 -25.64 -2.89 35.05
CA PHE A 349 -26.27 -1.57 35.22
C PHE A 349 -27.75 -1.60 34.86
N LYS A 350 -28.14 -2.36 33.84
CA LYS A 350 -29.55 -2.53 33.46
C LYS A 350 -30.30 -3.31 34.54
N ASP A 351 -29.73 -4.41 35.03
CA ASP A 351 -30.33 -5.23 36.07
C ASP A 351 -30.49 -4.41 37.37
N ALA A 352 -29.46 -3.66 37.77
CA ALA A 352 -29.53 -2.78 38.95
C ALA A 352 -30.59 -1.67 38.82
N LYS A 353 -30.75 -1.10 37.61
CA LYS A 353 -31.80 -0.11 37.33
C LYS A 353 -33.19 -0.73 37.44
N ASP A 354 -33.38 -1.93 36.90
CA ASP A 354 -34.66 -2.64 36.96
C ASP A 354 -35.00 -3.00 38.42
N ASP A 355 -34.02 -3.46 39.21
CA ASP A 355 -34.14 -3.70 40.66
C ASP A 355 -34.51 -2.41 41.43
N GLU A 356 -33.89 -1.27 41.10
CA GLU A 356 -34.22 0.02 41.71
C GLU A 356 -35.65 0.45 41.38
N ILE A 357 -36.09 0.26 40.13
CA ILE A 357 -37.47 0.54 39.71
C ILE A 357 -38.45 -0.33 40.50
N ASP A 358 -38.16 -1.62 40.67
CA ASP A 358 -39.05 -2.52 41.41
C ASP A 358 -39.05 -2.20 42.92
N SER A 359 -37.92 -1.84 43.51
CA SER A 359 -37.83 -1.33 44.88
C SER A 359 -38.64 -0.04 45.07
N ILE A 360 -38.57 0.89 44.11
CA ILE A 360 -39.39 2.12 44.14
C ILE A 360 -40.88 1.78 44.03
N LYS A 361 -41.28 0.81 43.19
CA LYS A 361 -42.68 0.36 43.11
C LYS A 361 -43.15 -0.22 44.44
N GLU A 362 -42.38 -1.12 45.06
CA GLU A 362 -42.72 -1.69 46.37
C GLU A 362 -42.83 -0.61 47.45
N GLN A 363 -41.90 0.35 47.47
CA GLN A 363 -41.98 1.50 48.38
C GLN A 363 -43.23 2.34 48.11
N MET A 364 -43.58 2.57 46.84
CA MET A 364 -44.78 3.32 46.46
C MET A 364 -46.06 2.59 46.86
N GLU A 365 -46.13 1.27 46.69
CA GLU A 365 -47.25 0.44 47.16
C GLU A 365 -47.38 0.47 48.68
N SER A 366 -46.28 0.33 49.41
CA SER A 366 -46.25 0.48 50.87
C SER A 366 -46.74 1.86 51.31
N LEU A 367 -46.29 2.92 50.62
CA LEU A 367 -46.68 4.29 50.91
C LEU A 367 -48.16 4.53 50.60
N ILE A 368 -48.70 3.92 49.53
CA ILE A 368 -50.14 3.89 49.23
C ILE A 368 -50.90 3.21 50.36
N VAL A 369 -50.47 2.03 50.83
CA VAL A 369 -51.12 1.33 51.96
C VAL A 369 -51.11 2.18 53.22
N ILE A 370 -49.98 2.82 53.54
CA ILE A 370 -49.87 3.74 54.69
C ILE A 370 -50.81 4.94 54.51
N LEU A 371 -50.86 5.55 53.33
CA LEU A 371 -51.74 6.68 53.05
C LEU A 371 -53.20 6.30 53.20
N THR A 372 -53.62 5.18 52.59
CA THR A 372 -54.98 4.64 52.70
C THR A 372 -55.34 4.39 54.15
N THR A 373 -54.47 3.72 54.93
CA THR A 373 -54.70 3.48 56.36
C THR A 373 -54.82 4.80 57.15
N LYS A 374 -54.03 5.81 56.79
CA LYS A 374 -54.06 7.13 57.46
C LYS A 374 -55.30 7.94 57.07
N VAL A 375 -55.74 7.85 55.82
CA VAL A 375 -56.99 8.43 55.33
C VAL A 375 -58.17 7.75 56.03
N ASP A 376 -58.20 6.42 56.09
CA ASP A 376 -59.23 5.65 56.79
C ASP A 376 -59.30 6.02 58.27
N ARG A 377 -58.16 6.09 58.98
CA ARG A 377 -58.11 6.59 60.37
C ARG A 377 -58.57 8.03 60.52
N SER A 378 -58.29 8.88 59.52
CA SER A 378 -58.72 10.29 59.56
C SER A 378 -60.23 10.40 59.29
N LEU A 379 -60.77 9.56 58.40
CA LEU A 379 -62.20 9.41 58.13
C LEU A 379 -62.93 8.85 59.35
N GLU A 380 -62.38 7.84 60.00
CA GLU A 380 -62.90 7.25 61.23
C GLU A 380 -62.91 8.28 62.37
N ARG A 381 -61.83 9.04 62.55
CA ARG A 381 -61.78 10.17 63.50
C ARG A 381 -62.77 11.28 63.16
N LEU A 382 -62.97 11.58 61.88
CA LEU A 382 -63.99 12.55 61.45
C LEU A 382 -65.40 12.01 61.74
N HIS A 383 -65.62 10.71 61.56
CA HIS A 383 -66.88 10.03 61.87
C HIS A 383 -67.16 9.99 63.37
N GLU A 384 -66.16 9.72 64.20
CA GLU A 384 -66.23 9.87 65.66
C GLU A 384 -66.50 11.33 66.06
N HIS A 385 -65.82 12.31 65.46
CA HIS A 385 -66.10 13.73 65.73
C HIS A 385 -67.52 14.14 65.31
N TYR A 386 -68.06 13.54 64.25
CA TYR A 386 -69.45 13.76 63.86
C TYR A 386 -70.43 13.16 64.88
N HIS A 387 -70.12 12.00 65.45
CA HIS A 387 -70.90 11.41 66.54
C HIS A 387 -70.82 12.24 67.83
N ILE A 388 -69.64 12.76 68.17
CA ILE A 388 -69.45 13.65 69.33
C ILE A 388 -70.17 14.99 69.13
N ALA A 389 -70.11 15.57 67.92
CA ALA A 389 -70.84 16.80 67.61
C ALA A 389 -72.37 16.59 67.62
N ASN A 390 -72.86 15.42 67.22
CA ASN A 390 -74.28 15.09 67.27
C ASN A 390 -74.76 14.77 68.70
N GLU A 391 -73.91 14.21 69.56
CA GLU A 391 -74.17 14.03 71.00
C GLU A 391 -74.17 15.36 71.77
N ASP A 392 -73.22 16.26 71.50
CA ASP A 392 -73.16 17.58 72.17
C ASP A 392 -74.28 18.53 71.72
N ILE A 393 -74.68 18.49 70.45
CA ILE A 393 -75.87 19.21 69.97
C ILE A 393 -77.14 18.62 70.60
N SER A 394 -77.23 17.29 70.74
CA SER A 394 -78.37 16.61 71.39
C SER A 394 -78.45 16.89 72.90
N GLN A 395 -77.31 16.99 73.60
CA GLN A 395 -77.26 17.38 75.01
C GLN A 395 -77.56 18.87 75.22
N SER A 396 -77.05 19.77 74.37
CA SER A 396 -77.40 21.20 74.41
C SER A 396 -78.87 21.46 74.09
N VAL A 397 -79.46 20.74 73.14
CA VAL A 397 -80.91 20.83 72.82
C VAL A 397 -81.76 20.23 73.94
N LYS A 398 -81.33 19.12 74.58
CA LYS A 398 -81.99 18.59 75.79
C LYS A 398 -81.90 19.54 76.97
N PHE A 399 -80.76 20.19 77.19
CA PHE A 399 -80.55 21.16 78.27
C PHE A 399 -81.41 22.42 78.06
N LEU A 400 -81.47 22.94 76.83
CA LEU A 400 -82.35 24.06 76.47
C LEU A 400 -83.84 23.69 76.58
N SER A 401 -84.25 22.47 76.21
CA SER A 401 -85.64 22.02 76.38
C SER A 401 -86.05 21.85 77.86
N LYS A 402 -85.12 21.39 78.71
CA LYS A 402 -85.33 21.30 80.17
C LYS A 402 -85.38 22.69 80.84
N GLN A 403 -84.59 23.64 80.35
CA GLN A 403 -84.61 25.02 80.83
C GLN A 403 -85.88 25.77 80.39
N ALA A 404 -86.47 25.42 79.24
CA ALA A 404 -87.76 25.93 78.79
C ALA A 404 -88.96 25.33 79.55
N GLN A 405 -88.93 24.04 79.89
CA GLN A 405 -89.97 23.40 80.73
C GLN A 405 -89.98 23.92 82.18
N LEU A 406 -88.81 24.23 82.74
CA LEU A 406 -88.69 24.83 84.08
C LEU A 406 -89.13 26.30 84.13
N LYS A 407 -89.22 26.99 82.98
CA LYS A 407 -89.68 28.39 82.89
C LYS A 407 -91.21 28.53 82.68
N ASN A 408 -91.88 27.47 82.21
CA ASN A 408 -93.35 27.41 82.11
C ASN A 408 -94.03 26.82 83.36
N SER A 409 -93.28 26.35 84.36
CA SER A 409 -93.82 25.77 85.60
C SER A 409 -93.75 26.72 86.82
N TYR A 410 -93.46 28.00 86.60
CA TYR A 410 -93.43 29.07 87.62
C TYR A 410 -94.34 30.26 87.28
N SER A 411 -95.33 30.08 86.39
CA SER A 411 -96.35 31.09 86.08
C SER A 411 -97.79 30.65 86.42
N GLU A 412 -97.96 29.59 87.21
CA GLU A 412 -99.23 29.18 87.82
C GLU A 412 -99.01 28.84 89.29
N LEU A 413 -98.66 29.84 90.11
CA LEU A 413 -98.82 29.88 91.58
C LEU A 413 -98.34 31.24 92.12
N ASP A 414 -99.15 32.28 91.88
CA ASP A 414 -99.29 33.53 92.64
C ASP A 414 -100.67 34.09 92.22
N SER A 415 -101.75 33.63 92.86
CA SER A 415 -102.52 34.40 93.87
C SER A 415 -101.73 35.42 94.69
#